data_AF-A0A7S3BEG4-F1
#
_entry.id   AF-A0A7S3BEG4-F1
#
_cell.length_a   1.000
_cell.length_b   1.000
_cell.length_c   1.000
_cell.angle_alpha   90.00
_cell.angle_beta   90.00
_cell.angle_gamma   90.00
#
_symmetry.space_group_name_H-M   'P 1'
#
loop_
_entity.id
_entity.type
_entity.pdbx_description
1 polymer ?
#
loop_
_entity_poly.entity_id
_entity_poly.type
_entity_poly.pdbx_seq_one_letter_code
_entity_poly.pdbx_strand_id
1 'polypeptide(L)'
;AEEHTDRYNERSRSYTPYAAAMGVIVISDTEHFNKTVDEAKAAGKKCVVDFTATWCGPCKMIKPYFHELAEEHTDVVFLQVDVDECDQLAAQCGISAMPTFQVYMGRDKALEMVGASKDKLLELVKNSKP
;
A
#
# COMPACT_ATOMS: atom_id res chain seq x y z
N ALA A 1 46.18 -29.17 6.29
CA ALA A 1 46.67 -28.01 5.54
C ALA A 1 45.82 -27.91 4.28
N GLU A 2 44.72 -27.17 4.37
CA GLU A 2 44.63 -25.73 4.05
C GLU A 2 44.57 -25.54 2.53
N GLU A 3 43.39 -25.27 1.97
CA GLU A 3 42.75 -23.95 1.76
C GLU A 3 42.95 -23.49 0.30
N HIS A 4 41.87 -23.36 -0.47
CA HIS A 4 41.75 -22.23 -1.40
C HIS A 4 40.31 -21.96 -1.88
N THR A 5 39.65 -21.10 -1.10
CA THR A 5 38.79 -19.98 -1.52
C THR A 5 37.85 -20.16 -2.72
N ASP A 6 36.56 -20.28 -2.42
CA ASP A 6 35.46 -19.78 -3.25
C ASP A 6 35.59 -18.26 -3.46
N ARG A 7 35.82 -17.84 -4.69
CA ARG A 7 35.65 -16.46 -5.16
C ARG A 7 35.23 -16.46 -6.63
N TYR A 8 33.93 -16.40 -6.89
CA TYR A 8 33.42 -15.30 -7.71
C TYR A 8 31.92 -15.14 -7.53
N ASN A 9 31.59 -14.03 -6.89
CA ASN A 9 30.28 -13.57 -6.53
C ASN A 9 29.62 -12.82 -7.71
N GLU A 10 28.29 -12.67 -7.62
CA GLU A 10 27.57 -11.46 -8.09
C GLU A 10 27.47 -11.17 -9.60
N ARG A 11 26.78 -12.02 -10.39
CA ARG A 11 26.10 -11.45 -11.59
C ARG A 11 24.90 -12.16 -12.18
N SER A 12 24.16 -12.90 -11.37
CA SER A 12 22.91 -13.51 -11.79
C SER A 12 21.84 -13.33 -10.72
N ARG A 13 21.64 -12.08 -10.27
CA ARG A 13 20.33 -11.67 -9.76
C ARG A 13 19.39 -11.64 -10.98
N SER A 14 18.73 -12.77 -11.15
CA SER A 14 17.61 -12.96 -12.04
C SER A 14 16.66 -11.77 -11.93
N TYR A 15 16.26 -11.27 -13.09
CA TYR A 15 15.21 -10.28 -13.24
C TYR A 15 13.89 -10.88 -12.72
N THR A 16 13.54 -10.58 -11.46
CA THR A 16 12.22 -10.85 -10.88
C THR A 16 11.47 -9.53 -10.80
N PRO A 17 10.47 -9.27 -11.67
CA PRO A 17 9.75 -7.99 -11.65
C PRO A 17 8.82 -7.81 -10.43
N TYR A 18 8.69 -8.81 -9.54
CA TYR A 18 7.63 -8.91 -8.53
C TYR A 18 8.05 -9.75 -7.30
N ALA A 19 9.21 -9.45 -6.69
CA ALA A 19 9.37 -9.76 -5.27
C ALA A 19 8.41 -8.83 -4.51
N ALA A 20 7.47 -9.40 -3.74
CA ALA A 20 6.49 -8.67 -2.96
C ALA A 20 7.12 -7.43 -2.29
N ALA A 21 6.64 -6.26 -2.70
CA ALA A 21 7.04 -4.98 -2.13
C ALA A 21 6.81 -5.03 -0.62
N MET A 22 7.90 -5.03 0.14
CA MET A 22 7.86 -5.20 1.58
C MET A 22 7.09 -4.01 2.19
N GLY A 23 5.86 -4.24 2.67
CA GLY A 23 5.08 -3.23 3.39
C GLY A 23 3.69 -2.91 2.83
N VAL A 24 3.37 -3.28 1.58
CA VAL A 24 2.03 -3.03 1.00
C VAL A 24 1.26 -4.34 0.81
N ILE A 25 0.06 -4.40 1.40
CA ILE A 25 -0.85 -5.54 1.29
C ILE A 25 -1.83 -5.30 0.14
N VAL A 26 -1.88 -6.22 -0.81
CA VAL A 26 -2.87 -6.16 -1.91
C VAL A 26 -4.15 -6.81 -1.44
N ILE A 27 -5.25 -6.05 -1.51
CA ILE A 27 -6.57 -6.50 -1.12
C ILE A 27 -7.25 -7.16 -2.32
N SER A 28 -7.79 -8.36 -2.10
CA SER A 28 -8.42 -9.19 -3.13
C SER A 28 -9.94 -9.05 -3.17
N ASP A 29 -10.55 -8.64 -2.06
CA ASP A 29 -12.00 -8.57 -1.88
C ASP A 29 -12.36 -7.82 -0.58
N THR A 30 -13.66 -7.68 -0.34
CA THR A 30 -14.21 -6.99 0.84
C THR A 30 -13.92 -7.71 2.17
N GLU A 31 -13.85 -9.04 2.18
CA GLU A 31 -13.59 -9.79 3.42
C GLU A 31 -12.14 -9.62 3.85
N HIS A 32 -11.21 -9.73 2.90
CA HIS A 32 -9.80 -9.46 3.11
C HIS A 32 -9.60 -8.04 3.64
N PHE A 33 -10.23 -7.04 3.01
CA PHE A 33 -10.19 -5.65 3.49
C PHE A 33 -10.62 -5.52 4.96
N ASN A 34 -11.81 -6.03 5.28
CA ASN A 34 -12.39 -5.95 6.62
C ASN A 34 -11.50 -6.62 7.66
N LYS A 35 -10.98 -7.80 7.35
CA LYS A 35 -10.06 -8.53 8.23
C LYS A 35 -8.79 -7.73 8.47
N THR A 36 -8.16 -7.19 7.43
CA THR A 36 -6.89 -6.47 7.57
C THR A 36 -7.06 -5.17 8.38
N VAL A 37 -8.14 -4.41 8.18
CA VAL A 37 -8.38 -3.20 8.99
C VAL A 37 -8.72 -3.52 10.45
N ASP A 38 -9.41 -4.63 10.71
CA ASP A 38 -9.69 -5.09 12.08
C ASP A 38 -8.41 -5.55 12.80
N GLU A 39 -7.54 -6.30 12.11
CA GLU A 39 -6.23 -6.72 12.63
C GLU A 39 -5.31 -5.52 12.90
N ALA A 40 -5.27 -4.54 11.99
CA ALA A 40 -4.53 -3.29 12.20
C ALA A 40 -5.02 -2.54 13.44
N LYS A 41 -6.34 -2.41 13.62
CA LYS A 41 -6.93 -1.80 14.81
C LYS A 41 -6.54 -2.56 16.08
N ALA A 42 -6.60 -3.88 16.07
CA ALA A 42 -6.18 -4.71 17.21
C ALA A 42 -4.70 -4.52 17.55
N ALA A 43 -3.86 -4.27 16.54
CA ALA A 43 -2.45 -3.92 16.71
C ALA A 43 -2.20 -2.44 17.03
N GLY A 44 -3.24 -1.62 17.18
CA GLY A 44 -3.13 -0.18 17.45
C GLY A 44 -2.60 0.65 16.27
N LYS A 45 -2.70 0.12 15.05
CA LYS A 45 -2.24 0.76 13.82
C LYS A 45 -3.41 1.29 13.00
N LYS A 46 -3.14 2.35 12.23
CA LYS A 46 -4.03 2.84 11.18
C LYS A 46 -3.71 2.17 9.85
N CYS A 47 -4.69 2.15 8.94
CA CYS A 47 -4.47 1.76 7.55
C CYS A 47 -4.49 2.97 6.63
N VAL A 48 -3.62 2.98 5.61
CA VAL A 48 -3.69 3.91 4.48
C VAL A 48 -3.90 3.08 3.22
N VAL A 49 -4.94 3.39 2.47
CA VAL A 49 -5.43 2.57 1.35
C VAL A 49 -5.26 3.34 0.06
N ASP A 50 -4.52 2.80 -0.92
CA ASP A 50 -4.46 3.27 -2.31
C ASP A 50 -5.55 2.57 -3.13
N PHE A 51 -6.62 3.30 -3.45
CA PHE A 51 -7.60 2.86 -4.44
C PHE A 51 -7.10 3.25 -5.83
N THR A 52 -6.70 2.23 -6.59
CA THR A 52 -5.90 2.35 -7.81
C THR A 52 -6.57 1.69 -9.00
N ALA A 53 -5.99 1.84 -10.19
CA ALA A 53 -6.41 1.12 -11.39
C ALA A 53 -5.25 0.94 -12.37
N THR A 54 -5.22 -0.18 -13.08
CA THR A 54 -4.14 -0.49 -14.05
C THR A 54 -4.06 0.48 -15.24
N TRP A 55 -5.19 1.09 -15.61
CA TRP A 55 -5.29 2.08 -16.69
C TRP A 55 -5.02 3.51 -16.22
N CYS A 56 -4.88 3.74 -14.92
CA CYS A 56 -4.69 5.07 -14.35
C CYS A 56 -3.21 5.52 -14.42
N GLY A 57 -2.91 6.49 -15.29
CA GLY A 57 -1.58 7.08 -15.43
C GLY A 57 -1.03 7.70 -14.13
N PRO A 58 -1.78 8.60 -13.44
CA PRO A 58 -1.34 9.18 -12.17
C PRO A 58 -1.06 8.16 -11.07
N CYS A 59 -1.81 7.05 -11.04
CA CYS A 59 -1.60 5.95 -10.10
C CYS A 59 -0.21 5.31 -10.29
N LYS A 60 0.18 5.03 -11.53
CA LYS A 60 1.52 4.51 -11.87
C LYS A 60 2.64 5.45 -11.40
N MET A 61 2.41 6.76 -11.46
CA MET A 61 3.39 7.76 -11.07
C MET A 61 3.61 7.83 -9.55
N ILE A 62 2.54 7.72 -8.76
CA ILE A 62 2.64 7.85 -7.29
C ILE A 62 2.94 6.52 -6.60
N LYS A 63 2.63 5.38 -7.22
CA LYS A 63 2.83 4.04 -6.66
C LYS A 63 4.23 3.80 -6.06
N PRO A 64 5.36 4.13 -6.73
CA PRO A 64 6.68 3.93 -6.12
C PRO A 64 6.85 4.70 -4.79
N TYR A 65 6.29 5.90 -4.70
CA TYR A 65 6.35 6.70 -3.48
C TYR A 65 5.45 6.15 -2.38
N PHE A 66 4.28 5.60 -2.73
CA PHE A 66 3.43 4.89 -1.77
C PHE A 66 4.14 3.67 -1.16
N HIS A 67 4.88 2.91 -1.97
CA HIS A 67 5.69 1.79 -1.49
C HIS A 67 6.88 2.25 -0.62
N GLU A 68 7.57 3.34 -0.96
CA GLU A 68 8.62 3.94 -0.14
C GLU A 68 8.10 4.31 1.26
N LEU A 69 6.93 4.95 1.34
CA LEU A 69 6.28 5.27 2.62
C LEU A 69 5.92 4.02 3.42
N ALA A 70 5.55 2.92 2.77
CA ALA A 70 5.25 1.66 3.43
C ALA A 70 6.47 0.99 4.07
N GLU A 71 7.66 1.21 3.51
CA GLU A 71 8.92 0.75 4.09
C GLU A 71 9.36 1.63 5.27
N GLU A 72 9.15 2.95 5.18
CA GLU A 72 9.54 3.92 6.22
C GLU A 72 8.61 3.92 7.45
N HIS A 73 7.31 3.68 7.24
CA HIS A 73 6.27 3.83 8.27
C HIS A 73 5.70 2.48 8.73
N THR A 74 6.51 1.70 9.44
CA THR A 74 6.10 0.37 9.95
C THR A 74 4.98 0.40 11.01
N ASP A 75 4.66 1.58 11.56
CA ASP A 75 3.54 1.86 12.46
C ASP A 75 2.20 2.05 11.73
N VAL A 76 2.23 2.08 10.39
CA VAL A 76 1.06 2.21 9.51
C VAL A 76 0.96 0.95 8.62
N VAL A 77 -0.27 0.50 8.36
CA VAL A 77 -0.52 -0.59 7.42
C VAL A 77 -0.91 0.00 6.07
N PHE A 78 -0.18 -0.34 5.01
CA PHE A 78 -0.45 0.17 3.67
C PHE A 78 -1.20 -0.89 2.86
N LEU A 79 -2.35 -0.51 2.31
CA LEU A 79 -3.21 -1.37 1.52
C LEU A 79 -3.31 -0.84 0.10
N GLN A 80 -3.39 -1.74 -0.88
CA GLN A 80 -3.71 -1.39 -2.27
C GLN A 80 -4.98 -2.14 -2.68
N VAL A 81 -5.93 -1.42 -3.26
CA VAL A 81 -7.19 -1.96 -3.79
C VAL A 81 -7.29 -1.56 -5.25
N ASP A 82 -7.30 -2.53 -6.17
CA ASP A 82 -7.64 -2.24 -7.57
C ASP A 82 -9.17 -2.15 -7.69
N VAL A 83 -9.67 -1.02 -8.21
CA VAL A 83 -11.12 -0.77 -8.27
C VAL A 83 -11.84 -1.62 -9.32
N ASP A 84 -11.12 -2.14 -10.31
CA ASP A 84 -11.70 -3.04 -11.32
C ASP A 84 -11.83 -4.47 -10.76
N GLU A 85 -10.89 -4.88 -9.90
CA GLU A 85 -10.92 -6.21 -9.24
C GLU A 85 -11.85 -6.23 -8.02
N CYS A 86 -11.98 -5.10 -7.32
CA CYS A 86 -12.75 -4.95 -6.08
C CYS A 86 -13.87 -3.90 -6.21
N ASP A 87 -14.67 -3.98 -7.28
CA ASP A 87 -15.70 -2.99 -7.64
C ASP A 87 -16.72 -2.71 -6.51
N GLN A 88 -17.22 -3.76 -5.86
CA GLN A 88 -18.17 -3.65 -4.75
C GLN A 88 -17.56 -2.92 -3.56
N LEU A 89 -16.30 -3.23 -3.21
CA LEU A 89 -15.59 -2.57 -2.11
C LEU A 89 -15.34 -1.10 -2.46
N ALA A 90 -14.88 -0.81 -3.67
CA ALA A 90 -14.67 0.55 -4.15
C ALA A 90 -15.96 1.39 -4.08
N ALA A 91 -17.09 0.81 -4.49
CA ALA A 91 -18.40 1.46 -4.37
C ALA A 91 -18.80 1.71 -2.90
N GLN A 92 -18.62 0.73 -2.02
CA GLN A 92 -18.89 0.88 -0.58
C GLN A 92 -18.02 1.96 0.08
N CYS A 93 -16.76 2.07 -0.34
CA CYS A 93 -15.83 3.10 0.13
C CYS A 93 -16.05 4.47 -0.52
N GLY A 94 -16.98 4.59 -1.47
CA GLY A 94 -17.33 5.85 -2.14
C GLY A 94 -16.29 6.35 -3.15
N ILE A 95 -15.53 5.43 -3.76
CA ILE A 95 -14.46 5.77 -4.70
C ILE A 95 -15.07 6.18 -6.04
N SER A 96 -14.67 7.36 -6.53
CA SER A 96 -15.16 7.94 -7.79
C SER A 96 -14.04 8.43 -8.72
N ALA A 97 -12.79 8.41 -8.26
CA ALA A 97 -11.62 8.84 -9.02
C ALA A 97 -10.37 8.11 -8.53
N MET A 98 -9.40 7.95 -9.42
CA MET A 98 -8.14 7.26 -9.10
C MET A 98 -6.92 8.15 -9.39
N PRO A 99 -5.88 8.09 -8.54
CA PRO A 99 -5.89 7.39 -7.26
C PRO A 99 -6.74 8.14 -6.23
N THR A 100 -7.36 7.42 -5.31
CA THR A 100 -7.92 7.99 -4.08
C THR A 100 -7.25 7.29 -2.92
N PHE A 101 -6.77 8.06 -1.95
CA PHE A 101 -6.19 7.53 -0.73
C PHE A 101 -7.12 7.78 0.44
N GLN A 102 -7.41 6.74 1.22
CA GLN A 102 -8.22 6.84 2.43
C GLN A 102 -7.46 6.34 3.65
N VAL A 103 -7.72 6.94 4.80
CA VAL A 103 -7.15 6.53 6.10
C VAL A 103 -8.24 5.91 6.95
N TYR A 104 -7.93 4.77 7.56
CA TYR A 104 -8.85 3.98 8.36
C TYR A 104 -8.31 3.70 9.76
N MET A 105 -9.19 3.84 10.76
CA MET A 105 -8.97 3.43 12.15
C MET A 105 -9.93 2.29 12.49
N GLY A 106 -9.58 1.07 12.04
CA GLY A 106 -10.55 -0.02 11.90
C GLY A 106 -11.47 0.21 10.69
N ARG A 107 -12.77 0.04 10.87
CA ARG A 107 -13.75 0.17 9.79
C ARG A 107 -14.20 1.60 9.51
N ASP A 108 -13.80 2.55 10.35
CA ASP A 108 -14.17 3.96 10.22
C ASP A 108 -13.15 4.69 9.34
N LYS A 109 -13.64 5.31 8.26
CA LYS A 109 -12.84 6.20 7.42
C LYS A 109 -12.62 7.53 8.15
N ALA A 110 -11.36 7.86 8.42
CA ALA A 110 -10.97 9.09 9.12
C ALA A 110 -10.65 10.24 8.16
N LEU A 111 -9.87 9.96 7.10
CA LEU A 111 -9.39 10.98 6.16
C LEU A 111 -9.41 10.45 4.73
N GLU A 112 -9.39 11.37 3.77
CA GLU A 112 -9.34 11.06 2.34
C GLU A 112 -8.58 12.14 1.57
N MET A 113 -7.88 11.74 0.51
CA MET A 113 -7.44 12.64 -0.55
C MET A 113 -7.66 11.99 -1.92
N VAL A 114 -7.93 12.82 -2.92
CA VAL A 114 -8.07 12.39 -4.32
C VAL A 114 -6.91 12.97 -5.14
N GLY A 115 -6.35 12.14 -6.02
CA GLY A 115 -5.28 12.50 -6.95
C GLY A 115 -3.87 12.17 -6.46
N ALA A 116 -2.92 12.29 -7.38
CA ALA A 116 -1.51 11.92 -7.16
C ALA A 116 -0.67 13.11 -6.66
N SER A 117 -0.71 13.40 -5.36
CA SER A 117 0.12 14.42 -4.72
C SER A 117 0.99 13.81 -3.62
N LYS A 118 2.32 13.88 -3.77
CA LYS A 118 3.26 13.33 -2.78
C LYS A 118 3.14 14.02 -1.42
N ASP A 119 3.09 15.34 -1.41
CA ASP A 119 3.04 16.12 -0.15
C ASP A 119 1.77 15.81 0.65
N LYS A 120 0.60 15.79 -0.01
CA LYS A 120 -0.67 15.45 0.66
C LYS A 120 -0.70 14.00 1.15
N LEU A 121 -0.12 13.08 0.39
CA LEU A 121 -0.03 11.67 0.78
C LEU A 121 0.85 11.51 2.03
N LEU A 122 1.99 12.20 2.07
CA LEU A 122 2.86 12.22 3.24
C LEU A 122 2.16 12.81 4.47
N GLU A 123 1.40 13.89 4.29
CA GLU A 123 0.58 14.48 5.34
C GLU A 123 -0.45 13.49 5.89
N LEU A 124 -1.16 12.74 5.03
CA LEU A 124 -2.08 11.69 5.46
C LEU A 124 -1.39 10.58 6.28
N VAL A 125 -0.22 10.12 5.82
CA VAL A 125 0.56 9.10 6.53
C VAL A 125 1.06 9.61 7.87
N LYS A 126 1.48 10.88 7.97
CA LYS A 126 1.95 11.47 9.23
C LYS A 126 0.84 11.89 10.19
N ASN A 127 -0.37 12.13 9.69
CA ASN A 127 -1.45 12.62 10.54
C ASN A 127 -1.86 11.56 11.57
N SER A 128 -1.50 11.80 12.82
CA SER A 128 -1.75 10.91 13.96
C SER A 128 -3.05 11.23 14.70
N LYS A 129 -3.83 12.21 14.24
CA LYS A 129 -5.06 12.58 14.93
C LYS A 129 -6.19 11.58 14.61
N PRO A 130 -6.87 11.05 15.64
CA PRO A 130 -8.13 10.35 15.48
C PRO A 130 -9.22 11.27 14.93
#